data_AF-A0A7C8MCI3-F1
#
_entry.id   AF-A0A7C8MCI3-F1
#
_cell.length_a   1.000
_cell.length_b   1.000
_cell.length_c   1.000
_cell.angle_alpha   90.00
_cell.angle_beta   90.00
_cell.angle_gamma   90.00
#
_symmetry.space_group_name_H-M   'P 1'
#
loop_
_entity.id
_entity.type
_entity.pdbx_description
1 polymer ?
#
loop_
_entity_poly.entity_id
_entity_poly.type
_entity_poly.pdbx_seq_one_letter_code
_entity_poly.pdbx_strand_id
1 'polypeptide(L)'
;MPFGSTSHLVPYHDRTPVGLGFPRVRHRYHSDSESDLYYRQHIAHVPRPLSSTALRLRDASLKCDRNLGWNIDWAVAFLVHHLGEKSSPGAADTLKKVRIYAEGLYKEGLGKEVAYRVFNKLDQTLFAGHLKDAVFLDIGSLGRDVSGATYSHGWGLDPKVKRISIVLNGDVLQHARSREILAALIHHMIHAYFLVACGPQVEKEVAYGRLGHGHHFGKVMLAIKNLSVAHGKPLGPLGFGHPLGFRRFSHYDDEYYDQKKQHHSPVEEKWYCSHCYSDVNPISEGDIDEWYAGICKPLGDLPDSVRSATVQIYNPILVPAAKIDAFLSMRKAFDKARSRFLEISNKVLPETFMAFLQLLHTGIYGPDPSPVIVAGRKGPPVIKPPQPNSPAYLLTDIRIFQMGCAMGFDELKAIALDRMKRQYITHEDPVTLLKQIYNGGEPDPDLKEWVLKFLVRMP
;
A
#
# COMPACT_ATOMS: atom_id res chain seq x y z
N MET A 1 22.55 -89.83 -29.18
CA MET A 1 24.02 -89.84 -28.95
C MET A 1 24.71 -89.72 -30.29
N PRO A 2 25.79 -88.94 -30.47
CA PRO A 2 26.41 -88.00 -29.52
C PRO A 2 26.38 -86.52 -30.03
N PHE A 3 27.27 -85.69 -29.49
CA PHE A 3 27.35 -84.23 -29.60
C PHE A 3 28.17 -83.72 -30.80
N GLY A 4 28.09 -82.41 -31.09
CA GLY A 4 29.10 -81.69 -31.88
C GLY A 4 28.69 -80.22 -32.15
N SER A 5 29.51 -79.25 -31.77
CA SER A 5 29.28 -77.81 -32.01
C SER A 5 30.47 -77.15 -32.70
N THR A 6 30.22 -76.26 -33.66
CA THR A 6 31.17 -75.27 -34.19
C THR A 6 30.42 -74.02 -34.67
N SER A 7 31.15 -72.92 -34.89
CA SER A 7 30.61 -71.55 -34.88
C SER A 7 30.87 -70.77 -36.17
N HIS A 8 30.18 -69.62 -36.29
CA HIS A 8 30.43 -68.48 -37.19
C HIS A 8 30.30 -68.66 -38.72
N LEU A 9 29.32 -67.94 -39.30
CA LEU A 9 29.53 -67.07 -40.47
C LEU A 9 28.61 -65.84 -40.38
N VAL A 10 29.14 -64.66 -40.74
CA VAL A 10 28.45 -63.37 -40.97
C VAL A 10 29.28 -62.61 -42.01
N PRO A 11 28.73 -62.20 -43.17
CA PRO A 11 28.63 -60.75 -43.44
C PRO A 11 27.50 -60.29 -44.39
N TYR A 12 26.94 -59.09 -44.10
CA TYR A 12 26.28 -58.14 -45.05
C TYR A 12 25.03 -58.66 -45.82
N HIS A 13 24.11 -57.87 -46.39
CA HIS A 13 23.84 -56.42 -46.59
C HIS A 13 22.28 -56.27 -46.66
N ASP A 14 21.54 -55.15 -46.81
CA ASP A 14 21.76 -53.70 -47.00
C ASP A 14 20.49 -52.90 -46.57
N ARG A 15 20.53 -51.55 -46.61
CA ARG A 15 19.41 -50.57 -46.70
C ARG A 15 18.51 -50.27 -45.49
N THR A 16 18.92 -49.21 -44.78
CA THR A 16 18.20 -47.92 -44.61
C THR A 16 16.79 -47.75 -45.20
N PRO A 17 15.88 -47.00 -44.54
CA PRO A 17 15.96 -45.53 -44.59
C PRO A 17 16.10 -44.80 -43.24
N VAL A 18 16.67 -43.60 -43.29
CA VAL A 18 16.82 -42.64 -42.18
C VAL A 18 15.52 -41.85 -41.99
N GLY A 19 15.13 -41.56 -40.73
CA GLY A 19 13.86 -40.89 -40.41
C GLY A 19 13.85 -40.10 -39.09
N LEU A 20 14.68 -39.05 -39.00
CA LEU A 20 14.57 -37.91 -38.06
C LEU A 20 14.09 -38.19 -36.62
N GLY A 21 15.05 -38.35 -35.69
CA GLY A 21 14.73 -38.44 -34.26
C GLY A 21 14.44 -37.07 -33.62
N PHE A 22 13.31 -36.95 -32.93
CA PHE A 22 13.07 -35.88 -31.95
C PHE A 22 13.41 -36.38 -30.52
N PRO A 23 14.08 -35.56 -29.68
CA PRO A 23 14.46 -35.99 -28.34
C PRO A 23 13.21 -36.14 -27.44
N ARG A 24 13.01 -37.34 -26.88
CA ARG A 24 12.01 -37.59 -25.84
C ARG A 24 12.38 -36.87 -24.55
N VAL A 25 11.97 -35.60 -24.42
CA VAL A 25 12.01 -34.85 -23.16
C VAL A 25 11.12 -35.56 -22.13
N ARG A 26 11.75 -36.35 -21.25
CA ARG A 26 11.07 -37.01 -20.13
C ARG A 26 10.70 -35.97 -19.07
N HIS A 27 9.58 -35.28 -19.26
CA HIS A 27 8.96 -34.50 -18.19
C HIS A 27 8.52 -35.45 -17.05
N ARG A 28 9.37 -35.55 -16.02
CA ARG A 28 9.02 -36.19 -14.74
C ARG A 28 7.91 -35.38 -14.07
N TYR A 29 6.67 -35.82 -14.26
CA TYR A 29 5.51 -35.36 -13.51
C TYR A 29 5.58 -35.84 -12.04
N HIS A 30 6.46 -35.23 -11.25
CA HIS A 30 6.29 -35.24 -9.80
C HIS A 30 5.10 -34.33 -9.45
N SER A 31 3.96 -34.98 -9.23
CA SER A 31 2.76 -34.37 -8.66
C SER A 31 2.93 -34.24 -7.14
N ASP A 32 2.16 -33.34 -6.52
CA ASP A 32 2.05 -33.26 -5.06
C ASP A 32 1.11 -34.36 -4.49
N SER A 33 0.55 -35.20 -5.36
CA SER A 33 -0.15 -36.43 -4.98
C SER A 33 0.85 -37.57 -4.88
N GLU A 34 0.86 -38.25 -3.73
CA GLU A 34 1.27 -39.66 -3.69
C GLU A 34 0.31 -40.49 -4.58
N SER A 35 0.82 -41.59 -5.13
CA SER A 35 0.26 -42.24 -6.32
C SER A 35 -0.55 -43.49 -6.00
N ASP A 36 -1.72 -43.33 -5.38
CA ASP A 36 -2.70 -44.42 -5.27
C ASP A 36 -3.64 -44.44 -6.49
N LEU A 37 -3.38 -45.39 -7.40
CA LEU A 37 -4.23 -45.70 -8.55
C LEU A 37 -5.31 -46.72 -8.17
N TYR A 38 -6.32 -46.28 -7.40
CA TYR A 38 -7.49 -47.10 -7.09
C TYR A 38 -8.81 -46.49 -7.57
N TYR A 39 -9.82 -47.35 -7.72
CA TYR A 39 -11.03 -47.10 -8.49
C TYR A 39 -11.85 -45.91 -7.98
N ARG A 40 -12.42 -45.14 -8.93
CA ARG A 40 -13.31 -44.00 -8.67
C ARG A 40 -14.70 -44.45 -8.22
N GLN A 41 -14.78 -44.98 -7.01
CA GLN A 41 -16.06 -45.37 -6.41
C GLN A 41 -16.79 -44.12 -5.89
N HIS A 42 -17.89 -43.75 -6.55
CA HIS A 42 -18.72 -42.61 -6.13
C HIS A 42 -19.51 -42.97 -4.86
N ILE A 43 -18.89 -42.79 -3.70
CA ILE A 43 -19.56 -42.82 -2.41
C ILE A 43 -20.48 -41.59 -2.32
N ALA A 44 -21.76 -41.80 -2.05
CA ALA A 44 -22.72 -40.73 -1.78
C ALA A 44 -22.42 -40.11 -0.40
N HIS A 45 -21.57 -39.09 -0.37
CA HIS A 45 -21.13 -38.48 0.88
C HIS A 45 -22.22 -37.61 1.53
N VAL A 46 -22.50 -37.90 2.80
CA VAL A 46 -23.25 -37.00 3.69
C VAL A 46 -22.45 -35.70 3.85
N PRO A 47 -23.01 -34.51 3.56
CA PRO A 47 -22.31 -33.25 3.71
C PRO A 47 -21.85 -33.04 5.17
N ARG A 48 -20.54 -32.96 5.39
CA ARG A 48 -20.00 -32.53 6.69
C ARG A 48 -20.30 -31.04 6.87
N PRO A 49 -20.94 -30.58 7.95
CA PRO A 49 -21.16 -29.16 8.15
C PRO A 49 -19.83 -28.37 8.18
N LEU A 50 -19.92 -27.07 7.89
CA LEU A 50 -18.83 -26.14 8.17
C LEU A 50 -18.64 -26.02 9.69
N SER A 51 -17.40 -25.85 10.15
CA SER A 51 -17.13 -25.58 11.56
C SER A 51 -17.70 -24.22 11.97
N SER A 52 -18.00 -24.04 13.26
CA SER A 52 -18.46 -22.74 13.80
C SER A 52 -17.51 -21.58 13.45
N THR A 53 -16.20 -21.84 13.45
CA THR A 53 -15.17 -20.85 13.04
C THR A 53 -15.20 -20.53 11.54
N ALA A 54 -15.63 -21.47 10.68
CA ALA A 54 -15.82 -21.21 9.25
C ALA A 54 -17.16 -20.50 8.98
N LEU A 55 -18.21 -20.80 9.76
CA LEU A 55 -19.51 -20.11 9.67
C LEU A 55 -19.42 -18.62 10.03
N ARG A 56 -18.58 -18.24 11.02
CA ARG A 56 -18.30 -16.83 11.38
C ARG A 56 -17.75 -15.97 10.23
N LEU A 57 -17.13 -16.59 9.22
CA LEU A 57 -16.68 -15.88 8.02
C LEU A 57 -17.86 -15.39 7.17
N ARG A 58 -19.02 -16.04 7.26
CA ARG A 58 -20.26 -15.69 6.53
C ARG A 58 -21.29 -14.95 7.41
N ASP A 59 -20.92 -14.60 8.63
CA ASP A 59 -21.78 -13.85 9.54
C ASP A 59 -21.74 -12.34 9.20
N ALA A 60 -22.80 -11.83 8.59
CA ALA A 60 -22.94 -10.42 8.25
C ALA A 60 -23.26 -9.52 9.47
N SER A 61 -23.67 -10.11 10.60
CA SER A 61 -23.96 -9.37 11.85
C SER A 61 -22.72 -9.16 12.72
N LEU A 62 -21.72 -10.05 12.59
CA LEU A 62 -20.44 -9.94 13.27
C LEU A 62 -19.70 -8.65 12.85
N LYS A 63 -19.45 -7.78 13.82
CA LYS A 63 -18.63 -6.56 13.68
C LYS A 63 -17.20 -6.82 14.11
N CYS A 64 -16.25 -6.11 13.50
CA CYS A 64 -14.85 -6.11 13.89
C CYS A 64 -14.17 -4.88 13.28
N ASP A 65 -13.90 -3.87 14.12
CA ASP A 65 -13.36 -2.58 13.70
C ASP A 65 -11.82 -2.56 13.88
N ARG A 66 -11.17 -3.70 13.57
CA ARG A 66 -9.74 -3.93 13.87
C ARG A 66 -8.85 -3.17 12.90
N ASN A 67 -8.20 -2.14 13.43
CA ASN A 67 -7.10 -1.42 12.80
C ASN A 67 -5.86 -1.54 13.72
N LEU A 68 -4.72 -2.02 13.23
CA LEU A 68 -3.47 -2.08 14.01
C LEU A 68 -2.75 -0.72 14.06
N GLY A 69 -3.16 0.24 13.23
CA GLY A 69 -2.57 1.57 13.17
C GLY A 69 -1.15 1.57 12.60
N TRP A 70 -0.78 0.60 11.78
CA TRP A 70 0.55 0.49 11.20
C TRP A 70 0.66 1.29 9.90
N ASN A 71 1.87 1.77 9.61
CA ASN A 71 2.24 2.15 8.24
C ASN A 71 2.45 0.89 7.38
N ILE A 72 2.24 0.99 6.06
CA ILE A 72 2.25 -0.18 5.17
C ILE A 72 3.66 -0.76 4.96
N ASP A 73 4.72 0.04 5.04
CA ASP A 73 6.10 -0.44 5.03
C ASP A 73 6.39 -1.33 6.26
N TRP A 74 5.97 -0.90 7.46
CA TRP A 74 6.04 -1.72 8.67
C TRP A 74 5.14 -2.97 8.58
N ALA A 75 3.95 -2.86 8.01
CA ALA A 75 3.07 -4.01 7.81
C ALA A 75 3.73 -5.07 6.89
N VAL A 76 4.49 -4.67 5.88
CA VAL A 76 5.32 -5.59 5.07
C VAL A 76 6.50 -6.13 5.89
N ALA A 77 7.25 -5.27 6.59
CA ALA A 77 8.43 -5.67 7.36
C ALA A 77 8.09 -6.69 8.46
N PHE A 78 7.03 -6.43 9.24
CA PHE A 78 6.48 -7.36 10.22
C PHE A 78 6.10 -8.70 9.60
N LEU A 79 5.40 -8.69 8.46
CA LEU A 79 4.89 -9.92 7.86
C LEU A 79 6.00 -10.77 7.23
N VAL A 80 6.97 -10.14 6.57
CA VAL A 80 8.16 -10.82 6.04
C VAL A 80 9.03 -11.38 7.17
N HIS A 81 9.11 -10.69 8.31
CA HIS A 81 9.76 -11.21 9.52
C HIS A 81 8.98 -12.40 10.11
N HIS A 82 7.66 -12.28 10.29
CA HIS A 82 6.77 -13.34 10.80
C HIS A 82 6.87 -14.63 9.99
N LEU A 83 6.92 -14.52 8.65
CA LEU A 83 7.08 -15.65 7.72
C LEU A 83 8.49 -16.29 7.75
N GLY A 84 9.46 -15.67 8.44
CA GLY A 84 10.81 -16.19 8.58
C GLY A 84 10.89 -17.40 9.51
N GLU A 85 11.75 -18.36 9.17
CA GLU A 85 11.92 -19.64 9.89
C GLU A 85 12.20 -19.48 11.39
N LYS A 86 12.94 -18.44 11.77
CA LYS A 86 13.24 -18.12 13.18
C LYS A 86 12.02 -17.67 13.99
N SER A 87 11.01 -17.10 13.33
CA SER A 87 9.87 -16.45 13.97
C SER A 87 8.60 -17.28 13.88
N SER A 88 8.41 -18.03 12.78
CA SER A 88 7.36 -19.05 12.63
C SER A 88 7.92 -20.41 12.21
N PRO A 89 8.65 -21.13 13.09
CA PRO A 89 9.13 -22.48 12.80
C PRO A 89 7.96 -23.42 12.45
N GLY A 90 8.11 -24.18 11.37
CA GLY A 90 7.06 -25.08 10.87
C GLY A 90 5.91 -24.40 10.11
N ALA A 91 6.00 -23.11 9.77
CA ALA A 91 5.01 -22.44 8.91
C ALA A 91 4.94 -23.09 7.50
N ALA A 92 6.08 -23.50 6.93
CA ALA A 92 6.14 -24.21 5.65
C ALA A 92 5.42 -25.57 5.71
N ASP A 93 5.66 -26.38 6.75
CA ASP A 93 4.95 -27.65 6.97
C ASP A 93 3.45 -27.44 7.16
N THR A 94 3.07 -26.36 7.82
CA THR A 94 1.66 -26.01 8.05
C THR A 94 0.99 -25.60 6.74
N LEU A 95 1.66 -24.83 5.89
CA LEU A 95 1.19 -24.48 4.55
C LEU A 95 1.11 -25.71 3.62
N LYS A 96 2.06 -26.65 3.74
CA LYS A 96 2.01 -27.97 3.06
C LYS A 96 0.80 -28.79 3.50
N LYS A 97 0.53 -28.87 4.81
CA LYS A 97 -0.65 -29.56 5.37
C LYS A 97 -1.96 -28.92 4.89
N VAL A 98 -2.02 -27.59 4.77
CA VAL A 98 -3.17 -26.87 4.18
C VAL A 98 -3.34 -27.19 2.68
N ARG A 99 -2.26 -27.26 1.89
CA ARG A 99 -2.31 -27.69 0.47
C ARG A 99 -2.89 -29.10 0.33
N ILE A 100 -2.40 -30.05 1.13
CA ILE A 100 -2.88 -31.45 1.12
C ILE A 100 -4.36 -31.52 1.50
N TYR A 101 -4.78 -30.82 2.56
CA TYR A 101 -6.17 -30.81 3.00
C TYR A 101 -7.12 -30.17 1.96
N ALA A 102 -6.69 -29.08 1.31
CA ALA A 102 -7.44 -28.44 0.22
C ALA A 102 -7.59 -29.36 -1.01
N GLU A 103 -6.57 -30.13 -1.37
CA GLU A 103 -6.65 -31.13 -2.44
C GLU A 103 -7.57 -32.31 -2.06
N GLY A 104 -7.58 -32.74 -0.80
CA GLY A 104 -8.55 -33.72 -0.28
C GLY A 104 -10.00 -33.23 -0.43
N LEU A 105 -10.31 -32.05 0.10
CA LEU A 105 -11.63 -31.41 -0.05
C LEU A 105 -12.03 -31.23 -1.53
N TYR A 106 -11.09 -30.87 -2.40
CA TYR A 106 -11.35 -30.75 -3.84
C TYR A 106 -11.68 -32.10 -4.49
N LYS A 107 -10.94 -33.17 -4.15
CA LYS A 107 -11.21 -34.55 -4.59
C LYS A 107 -12.54 -35.09 -4.05
N GLU A 108 -12.95 -34.68 -2.84
CA GLU A 108 -14.27 -34.96 -2.23
C GLU A 108 -15.42 -34.18 -2.90
N GLY A 109 -15.14 -33.30 -3.87
CA GLY A 109 -16.14 -32.45 -4.54
C GLY A 109 -16.50 -31.16 -3.78
N LEU A 110 -15.94 -30.96 -2.58
CA LEU A 110 -16.16 -29.80 -1.71
C LEU A 110 -15.31 -28.58 -2.11
N GLY A 111 -15.02 -28.41 -3.41
CA GLY A 111 -14.15 -27.34 -3.93
C GLY A 111 -14.59 -25.94 -3.52
N LYS A 112 -15.91 -25.66 -3.54
CA LYS A 112 -16.48 -24.38 -3.08
C LYS A 112 -16.34 -24.15 -1.57
N GLU A 113 -16.08 -25.19 -0.78
CA GLU A 113 -15.89 -25.07 0.67
C GLU A 113 -14.43 -24.89 1.09
N VAL A 114 -13.47 -25.21 0.21
CA VAL A 114 -12.02 -25.15 0.48
C VAL A 114 -11.66 -23.84 1.16
N ALA A 115 -12.06 -22.70 0.59
CA ALA A 115 -11.71 -21.38 1.08
C ALA A 115 -12.15 -21.16 2.54
N TYR A 116 -13.41 -21.43 2.87
CA TYR A 116 -13.95 -21.30 4.23
C TYR A 116 -13.27 -22.24 5.24
N ARG A 117 -12.96 -23.47 4.81
CA ARG A 117 -12.34 -24.49 5.66
C ARG A 117 -10.86 -24.21 5.96
N VAL A 118 -10.12 -23.57 5.04
CA VAL A 118 -8.68 -23.27 5.23
C VAL A 118 -8.38 -21.87 5.75
N PHE A 119 -9.28 -20.89 5.58
CA PHE A 119 -9.05 -19.47 5.89
C PHE A 119 -8.37 -19.25 7.25
N ASN A 120 -8.98 -19.73 8.34
CA ASN A 120 -8.49 -19.50 9.70
C ASN A 120 -7.10 -20.14 9.95
N LYS A 121 -6.71 -21.18 9.19
CA LYS A 121 -5.38 -21.79 9.31
C LYS A 121 -4.34 -21.07 8.46
N LEU A 122 -4.72 -20.56 7.28
CA LEU A 122 -3.89 -19.65 6.50
C LEU A 122 -3.63 -18.35 7.29
N ASP A 123 -4.64 -17.77 7.91
CA ASP A 123 -4.54 -16.58 8.75
C ASP A 123 -3.56 -16.75 9.92
N GLN A 124 -3.71 -17.79 10.73
CA GLN A 124 -2.77 -18.13 11.81
C GLN A 124 -1.33 -18.32 11.31
N THR A 125 -1.14 -18.93 10.14
CA THR A 125 0.19 -19.34 9.65
C THR A 125 0.90 -18.19 8.93
N LEU A 126 0.18 -17.47 8.07
CA LEU A 126 0.74 -16.49 7.15
C LEU A 126 0.57 -15.05 7.64
N PHE A 127 -0.48 -14.75 8.42
CA PHE A 127 -0.92 -13.40 8.79
C PHE A 127 -1.03 -13.20 10.32
N ALA A 128 -0.31 -14.02 11.10
CA ALA A 128 -0.27 -14.02 12.57
C ALA A 128 -1.65 -14.06 13.28
N GLY A 129 -2.73 -14.47 12.60
CA GLY A 129 -4.09 -14.47 13.14
C GLY A 129 -4.81 -13.11 13.07
N HIS A 130 -4.28 -12.13 12.35
CA HIS A 130 -4.84 -10.77 12.29
C HIS A 130 -6.14 -10.67 11.48
N LEU A 131 -6.46 -11.63 10.60
CA LEU A 131 -7.67 -11.60 9.76
C LEU A 131 -8.89 -12.25 10.41
N LYS A 132 -8.69 -13.15 11.38
CA LYS A 132 -9.78 -13.85 12.10
C LYS A 132 -10.79 -12.85 12.65
N ASP A 133 -12.06 -13.09 12.35
CA ASP A 133 -13.21 -12.23 12.68
C ASP A 133 -13.19 -10.83 12.04
N ALA A 134 -12.07 -10.32 11.51
CA ALA A 134 -11.99 -9.05 10.77
C ALA A 134 -12.45 -9.16 9.31
N VAL A 135 -12.44 -10.37 8.74
CA VAL A 135 -12.84 -10.63 7.34
C VAL A 135 -14.18 -11.37 7.27
N PHE A 136 -15.10 -10.81 6.49
CA PHE A 136 -16.23 -11.52 5.89
C PHE A 136 -15.78 -12.15 4.56
N LEU A 137 -16.13 -13.41 4.31
CA LEU A 137 -15.78 -14.15 3.10
C LEU A 137 -17.06 -14.67 2.46
N ASP A 138 -17.20 -14.49 1.15
CA ASP A 138 -18.25 -15.12 0.36
C ASP A 138 -17.74 -15.56 -1.04
N ILE A 139 -18.58 -16.29 -1.79
CA ILE A 139 -18.29 -16.71 -3.16
C ILE A 139 -19.47 -16.31 -4.06
N GLY A 140 -19.24 -15.33 -4.93
CA GLY A 140 -20.26 -14.73 -5.81
C GLY A 140 -19.84 -14.72 -7.27
N SER A 141 -20.77 -14.42 -8.17
CA SER A 141 -20.46 -14.17 -9.59
C SER A 141 -19.84 -12.79 -9.76
N LEU A 142 -18.71 -12.70 -10.47
CA LEU A 142 -17.97 -11.46 -10.73
C LEU A 142 -17.49 -11.36 -12.20
N GLY A 143 -17.96 -12.23 -13.10
CA GLY A 143 -17.55 -12.26 -14.50
C GLY A 143 -16.43 -13.26 -14.78
N ARG A 144 -15.68 -13.11 -15.87
CA ARG A 144 -14.71 -14.13 -16.32
C ARG A 144 -13.25 -13.79 -15.99
N ASP A 145 -12.94 -12.52 -15.79
CA ASP A 145 -11.57 -12.00 -15.95
C ASP A 145 -10.86 -11.70 -14.61
N VAL A 146 -11.61 -11.76 -13.50
CA VAL A 146 -11.15 -11.52 -12.12
C VAL A 146 -11.20 -12.79 -11.27
N SER A 147 -10.19 -13.00 -10.41
CA SER A 147 -10.20 -14.09 -9.41
C SER A 147 -11.18 -13.84 -8.26
N GLY A 148 -11.51 -12.57 -8.01
CA GLY A 148 -12.36 -12.10 -6.93
C GLY A 148 -12.22 -10.60 -6.73
N ALA A 149 -12.77 -10.11 -5.62
CA ALA A 149 -12.65 -8.73 -5.17
C ALA A 149 -12.44 -8.63 -3.65
N THR A 150 -11.64 -7.65 -3.20
CA THR A 150 -11.50 -7.29 -1.77
C THR A 150 -12.01 -5.87 -1.52
N TYR A 151 -13.00 -5.74 -0.64
CA TYR A 151 -13.65 -4.48 -0.27
C TYR A 151 -13.20 -3.98 1.11
N SER A 152 -12.99 -2.67 1.22
CA SER A 152 -12.72 -1.95 2.47
C SER A 152 -13.89 -2.07 3.47
N HIS A 153 -13.61 -1.77 4.75
CA HIS A 153 -14.56 -1.89 5.86
C HIS A 153 -15.92 -1.24 5.54
N GLY A 154 -16.98 -2.06 5.48
CA GLY A 154 -18.36 -1.58 5.28
C GLY A 154 -18.75 -1.27 3.84
N TRP A 155 -17.88 -1.51 2.85
CA TRP A 155 -18.11 -1.25 1.43
C TRP A 155 -18.33 -2.51 0.57
N GLY A 156 -18.57 -3.67 1.21
CA GLY A 156 -18.88 -4.93 0.54
C GLY A 156 -20.25 -4.96 -0.13
N LEU A 157 -20.54 -6.05 -0.87
CA LEU A 157 -21.77 -6.21 -1.64
C LEU A 157 -23.04 -6.31 -0.76
N ASP A 158 -22.96 -6.83 0.46
CA ASP A 158 -24.03 -6.72 1.46
C ASP A 158 -23.77 -5.49 2.36
N PRO A 159 -24.61 -4.45 2.31
CA PRO A 159 -24.43 -3.24 3.12
C PRO A 159 -24.60 -3.47 4.63
N LYS A 160 -25.06 -4.65 5.08
CA LYS A 160 -25.07 -5.04 6.50
C LYS A 160 -23.67 -5.34 7.02
N VAL A 161 -22.81 -5.95 6.20
CA VAL A 161 -21.44 -6.31 6.55
C VAL A 161 -20.63 -5.03 6.80
N LYS A 162 -20.15 -4.83 8.04
CA LYS A 162 -19.28 -3.69 8.40
C LYS A 162 -17.79 -4.01 8.40
N ARG A 163 -17.47 -5.28 8.13
CA ARG A 163 -16.11 -5.84 8.08
C ARG A 163 -15.47 -5.65 6.71
N ILE A 164 -14.18 -5.98 6.58
CA ILE A 164 -13.53 -6.20 5.28
C ILE A 164 -14.24 -7.36 4.59
N SER A 165 -14.56 -7.23 3.31
CA SER A 165 -15.23 -8.31 2.56
C SER A 165 -14.32 -8.85 1.46
N ILE A 166 -14.07 -10.17 1.46
CA ILE A 166 -13.50 -10.88 0.31
C ILE A 166 -14.64 -11.60 -0.40
N VAL A 167 -14.80 -11.36 -1.69
CA VAL A 167 -15.73 -12.08 -2.56
C VAL A 167 -14.91 -12.81 -3.62
N LEU A 168 -14.77 -14.13 -3.50
CA LEU A 168 -14.06 -14.93 -4.49
C LEU A 168 -14.99 -15.24 -5.68
N ASN A 169 -14.47 -15.23 -6.89
CA ASN A 169 -15.29 -15.36 -8.09
C ASN A 169 -15.70 -16.83 -8.35
N GLY A 170 -16.97 -17.15 -8.08
CA GLY A 170 -17.55 -18.48 -8.30
C GLY A 170 -17.55 -18.93 -9.76
N ASP A 171 -17.65 -18.00 -10.71
CA ASP A 171 -17.68 -18.26 -12.16
C ASP A 171 -16.35 -18.83 -12.67
N VAL A 172 -15.27 -18.49 -11.95
CA VAL A 172 -13.89 -18.89 -12.20
C VAL A 172 -13.54 -20.10 -11.33
N LEU A 173 -13.87 -20.05 -10.03
CA LEU A 173 -13.52 -21.10 -9.07
C LEU A 173 -14.26 -22.43 -9.31
N GLN A 174 -15.38 -22.45 -10.02
CA GLN A 174 -16.07 -23.69 -10.42
C GLN A 174 -15.23 -24.64 -11.30
N HIS A 175 -14.17 -24.14 -11.95
CA HIS A 175 -13.27 -24.94 -12.78
C HIS A 175 -11.80 -24.87 -12.28
N ALA A 176 -11.55 -24.16 -11.19
CA ALA A 176 -10.24 -24.01 -10.58
C ALA A 176 -9.90 -25.22 -9.68
N ARG A 177 -8.63 -25.65 -9.71
CA ARG A 177 -8.10 -26.68 -8.82
C ARG A 177 -7.87 -26.12 -7.42
N SER A 178 -7.73 -27.01 -6.42
CA SER A 178 -7.36 -26.69 -5.03
C SER A 178 -6.29 -25.58 -4.90
N ARG A 179 -5.17 -25.73 -5.62
CA ARG A 179 -4.04 -24.79 -5.67
C ARG A 179 -4.38 -23.40 -6.25
N GLU A 180 -5.35 -23.33 -7.17
CA GLU A 180 -5.80 -22.08 -7.79
C GLU A 180 -6.79 -21.36 -6.87
N ILE A 181 -7.69 -22.10 -6.21
CA ILE A 181 -8.55 -21.60 -5.13
C ILE A 181 -7.70 -21.06 -3.96
N LEU A 182 -6.67 -21.79 -3.54
CA LEU A 182 -5.73 -21.33 -2.51
C LEU A 182 -4.96 -20.08 -2.92
N ALA A 183 -4.49 -19.99 -4.16
CA ALA A 183 -3.75 -18.82 -4.64
C ALA A 183 -4.64 -17.56 -4.69
N ALA A 184 -5.86 -17.68 -5.22
CA ALA A 184 -6.83 -16.58 -5.22
C ALA A 184 -7.17 -16.14 -3.78
N LEU A 185 -7.44 -17.08 -2.88
CA LEU A 185 -7.72 -16.75 -1.48
C LEU A 185 -6.53 -16.04 -0.81
N ILE A 186 -5.31 -16.55 -0.96
CA ILE A 186 -4.11 -15.93 -0.36
C ILE A 186 -3.90 -14.52 -0.91
N HIS A 187 -4.05 -14.30 -2.22
CA HIS A 187 -3.97 -12.97 -2.84
C HIS A 187 -4.97 -11.99 -2.20
N HIS A 188 -6.25 -12.38 -2.06
CA HIS A 188 -7.25 -11.52 -1.41
C HIS A 188 -7.02 -11.34 0.11
N MET A 189 -6.40 -12.31 0.79
CA MET A 189 -5.98 -12.19 2.18
C MET A 189 -4.82 -11.20 2.38
N ILE A 190 -3.94 -11.01 1.40
CA ILE A 190 -2.89 -9.95 1.45
C ILE A 190 -3.53 -8.55 1.43
N HIS A 191 -4.48 -8.31 0.52
CA HIS A 191 -5.26 -7.06 0.48
C HIS A 191 -6.03 -6.82 1.79
N ALA A 192 -6.66 -7.87 2.34
CA ALA A 192 -7.34 -7.79 3.63
C ALA A 192 -6.36 -7.54 4.79
N TYR A 193 -5.14 -8.06 4.74
CA TYR A 193 -4.11 -7.83 5.76
C TYR A 193 -3.69 -6.36 5.80
N PHE A 194 -3.45 -5.72 4.65
CA PHE A 194 -3.14 -4.28 4.63
C PHE A 194 -4.32 -3.42 5.10
N LEU A 195 -5.58 -3.85 4.88
CA LEU A 195 -6.76 -3.18 5.44
C LEU A 195 -6.91 -3.35 6.97
N VAL A 196 -6.46 -4.46 7.55
CA VAL A 196 -6.42 -4.66 9.02
C VAL A 196 -5.23 -3.93 9.64
N ALA A 197 -4.05 -4.03 9.02
CA ALA A 197 -2.82 -3.44 9.55
C ALA A 197 -2.85 -1.91 9.48
N CYS A 198 -3.25 -1.36 8.33
CA CYS A 198 -3.11 0.05 7.99
C CYS A 198 -4.45 0.81 7.95
N GLY A 199 -5.53 0.19 8.42
CA GLY A 199 -6.89 0.73 8.41
C GLY A 199 -7.59 0.68 7.04
N PRO A 200 -8.83 1.17 6.93
CA PRO A 200 -9.55 1.23 5.66
C PRO A 200 -8.78 2.06 4.62
N GLN A 201 -8.82 1.62 3.37
CA GLN A 201 -8.35 2.42 2.23
C GLN A 201 -9.20 3.69 2.11
N VAL A 202 -8.58 4.82 1.75
CA VAL A 202 -9.23 6.11 1.53
C VAL A 202 -9.09 6.52 0.06
N GLU A 203 -10.10 7.21 -0.46
CA GLU A 203 -10.20 7.69 -1.86
C GLU A 203 -8.96 8.42 -2.39
N LYS A 204 -8.23 9.16 -1.54
CA LYS A 204 -7.06 9.93 -1.94
C LYS A 204 -5.73 9.19 -1.79
N GLU A 205 -5.75 7.93 -1.37
CA GLU A 205 -4.56 7.11 -1.06
C GLU A 205 -4.33 5.99 -2.08
N VAL A 206 -5.00 6.00 -3.24
CA VAL A 206 -4.97 4.89 -4.23
C VAL A 206 -3.57 4.64 -4.79
N ALA A 207 -2.79 5.69 -5.05
CA ALA A 207 -1.41 5.58 -5.57
C ALA A 207 -0.42 4.89 -4.61
N TYR A 208 -0.80 4.72 -3.34
CA TYR A 208 -0.04 4.01 -2.31
C TYR A 208 -0.99 3.06 -1.56
N GLY A 209 -1.92 2.45 -2.32
CA GLY A 209 -3.13 1.84 -1.79
C GLY A 209 -2.95 0.43 -1.23
N ARG A 210 -3.61 0.18 -0.10
CA ARG A 210 -3.72 -1.13 0.59
C ARG A 210 -4.40 -2.23 -0.24
N LEU A 211 -5.00 -1.82 -1.36
CA LEU A 211 -5.74 -2.63 -2.33
C LEU A 211 -5.01 -2.76 -3.68
N GLY A 212 -3.86 -2.08 -3.85
CA GLY A 212 -3.11 -2.04 -5.11
C GLY A 212 -2.00 -3.08 -5.18
N HIS A 213 -1.68 -3.54 -6.38
CA HIS A 213 -0.62 -4.52 -6.65
C HIS A 213 0.79 -3.91 -6.71
N GLY A 214 1.13 -3.06 -5.73
CA GLY A 214 2.44 -2.40 -5.63
C GLY A 214 3.55 -3.27 -5.03
N HIS A 215 4.72 -2.67 -4.78
CA HIS A 215 5.88 -3.35 -4.17
C HIS A 215 5.55 -4.03 -2.84
N HIS A 216 4.69 -3.42 -2.00
CA HIS A 216 4.21 -4.00 -0.73
C HIS A 216 3.52 -5.35 -0.94
N PHE A 217 2.57 -5.39 -1.88
CA PHE A 217 1.87 -6.60 -2.27
C PHE A 217 2.86 -7.63 -2.83
N GLY A 218 3.70 -7.21 -3.78
CA GLY A 218 4.71 -8.05 -4.43
C GLY A 218 5.64 -8.73 -3.43
N LYS A 219 6.14 -8.00 -2.42
CA LYS A 219 7.06 -8.55 -1.42
C LYS A 219 6.40 -9.56 -0.48
N VAL A 220 5.18 -9.27 0.00
CA VAL A 220 4.43 -10.21 0.86
C VAL A 220 4.08 -11.48 0.07
N MET A 221 3.59 -11.32 -1.16
CA MET A 221 3.32 -12.41 -2.09
C MET A 221 4.58 -13.27 -2.34
N LEU A 222 5.73 -12.65 -2.58
CA LEU A 222 7.01 -13.33 -2.79
C LEU A 222 7.48 -14.08 -1.53
N ALA A 223 7.31 -13.51 -0.34
CA ALA A 223 7.64 -14.18 0.92
C ALA A 223 6.78 -15.45 1.13
N ILE A 224 5.46 -15.38 0.91
CA ILE A 224 4.56 -16.53 1.02
C ILE A 224 4.86 -17.58 -0.08
N LYS A 225 5.15 -17.13 -1.31
CA LYS A 225 5.59 -17.98 -2.43
C LYS A 225 6.87 -18.73 -2.06
N ASN A 226 7.87 -18.06 -1.51
CA ASN A 226 9.16 -18.65 -1.11
C ASN A 226 9.02 -19.61 0.08
N LEU A 227 8.20 -19.29 1.09
CA LEU A 227 7.86 -20.22 2.18
C LEU A 227 7.29 -21.55 1.65
N SER A 228 6.54 -21.50 0.54
CA SER A 228 5.99 -22.69 -0.10
C SER A 228 6.97 -23.51 -0.96
N VAL A 229 8.19 -23.02 -1.21
CA VAL A 229 9.28 -23.73 -1.93
C VAL A 229 10.00 -24.74 -1.01
N ALA A 230 10.00 -24.54 0.30
CA ALA A 230 10.74 -25.39 1.27
C ALA A 230 10.34 -26.88 1.23
N HIS A 231 9.18 -27.22 0.65
CA HIS A 231 8.74 -28.60 0.41
C HIS A 231 8.57 -28.94 -1.09
N GLY A 232 9.34 -28.30 -1.96
CA GLY A 232 9.39 -28.59 -3.39
C GLY A 232 8.86 -27.44 -4.25
N LYS A 233 7.65 -27.59 -4.80
CA LYS A 233 7.10 -26.62 -5.76
C LYS A 233 6.38 -25.48 -5.05
N PRO A 234 6.62 -24.21 -5.45
CA PRO A 234 5.87 -23.07 -4.92
C PRO A 234 4.37 -23.18 -5.23
N LEU A 235 3.58 -22.33 -4.57
CA LEU A 235 2.20 -22.00 -4.94
C LEU A 235 2.16 -21.27 -6.29
N GLY A 236 2.44 -21.99 -7.38
CA GLY A 236 2.65 -21.44 -8.72
C GLY A 236 1.54 -20.53 -9.31
N PRO A 237 0.25 -20.65 -8.94
CA PRO A 237 -0.80 -19.71 -9.38
C PRO A 237 -0.89 -18.42 -8.55
N LEU A 238 -0.04 -18.23 -7.53
CA LEU A 238 0.04 -17.00 -6.73
C LEU A 238 0.97 -16.01 -7.43
N GLY A 239 0.38 -14.92 -7.93
CA GLY A 239 1.05 -13.87 -8.69
C GLY A 239 0.33 -12.52 -8.55
N PHE A 240 0.88 -11.51 -9.23
CA PHE A 240 0.26 -10.18 -9.40
C PHE A 240 -1.09 -10.30 -10.13
N GLY A 241 -1.10 -11.02 -11.25
CA GLY A 241 -2.32 -11.53 -11.89
C GLY A 241 -2.52 -13.01 -11.61
N HIS A 242 -3.74 -13.51 -11.82
CA HIS A 242 -4.06 -14.93 -11.71
C HIS A 242 -4.29 -15.58 -13.09
N PRO A 243 -3.48 -16.57 -13.51
CA PRO A 243 -3.71 -17.28 -14.77
C PRO A 243 -4.94 -18.20 -14.65
N LEU A 244 -6.11 -17.68 -15.02
CA LEU A 244 -7.38 -18.39 -14.92
C LEU A 244 -7.45 -19.55 -15.93
N GLY A 245 -8.04 -20.67 -15.52
CA GLY A 245 -7.86 -21.98 -16.17
C GLY A 245 -8.42 -22.13 -17.60
N PHE A 246 -9.10 -21.12 -18.14
CA PHE A 246 -9.80 -21.17 -19.43
C PHE A 246 -8.90 -21.50 -20.64
N ARG A 247 -7.61 -21.13 -20.59
CA ARG A 247 -6.58 -21.50 -21.61
C ARG A 247 -6.30 -23.01 -21.77
N ARG A 248 -7.10 -23.90 -21.15
CA ARG A 248 -7.01 -25.36 -21.31
C ARG A 248 -8.19 -26.00 -22.03
N PHE A 249 -9.22 -25.24 -22.38
CA PHE A 249 -10.37 -25.75 -23.14
C PHE A 249 -10.59 -25.02 -24.47
N SER A 250 -10.09 -23.79 -24.63
CA SER A 250 -10.13 -23.09 -25.91
C SER A 250 -8.97 -23.50 -26.83
N HIS A 251 -9.21 -24.57 -27.61
CA HIS A 251 -8.46 -24.85 -28.84
C HIS A 251 -9.38 -24.91 -30.08
N TYR A 252 -10.65 -24.54 -29.91
CA TYR A 252 -11.66 -24.46 -30.98
C TYR A 252 -12.42 -23.13 -31.03
N ASP A 253 -12.39 -22.29 -29.98
CA ASP A 253 -13.05 -20.97 -29.96
C ASP A 253 -12.06 -19.78 -30.15
N ASP A 254 -10.76 -19.96 -29.87
CA ASP A 254 -9.78 -18.84 -29.86
C ASP A 254 -9.67 -18.11 -31.21
N GLU A 255 -9.66 -18.81 -32.35
CA GLU A 255 -9.46 -18.19 -33.68
C GLU A 255 -10.56 -17.19 -34.08
N TYR A 256 -11.76 -17.27 -33.48
CA TYR A 256 -12.85 -16.32 -33.74
C TYR A 256 -13.00 -15.21 -32.70
N TYR A 257 -12.30 -15.28 -31.56
CA TYR A 257 -12.41 -14.29 -30.47
C TYR A 257 -11.14 -13.46 -30.22
N ASP A 258 -9.95 -13.87 -30.67
CA ASP A 258 -8.68 -13.18 -30.39
C ASP A 258 -8.60 -11.75 -30.99
N GLN A 259 -9.44 -11.43 -31.99
CA GLN A 259 -9.57 -10.05 -32.51
C GLN A 259 -10.32 -9.07 -31.57
N LYS A 260 -10.87 -9.54 -30.44
CA LYS A 260 -11.36 -8.68 -29.36
C LYS A 260 -10.68 -9.02 -28.04
N LYS A 261 -9.38 -8.72 -27.97
CA LYS A 261 -8.87 -7.93 -26.84
C LYS A 261 -9.77 -6.71 -26.68
N GLN A 262 -10.78 -6.83 -25.82
CA GLN A 262 -11.54 -5.66 -25.43
C GLN A 262 -10.54 -4.71 -24.78
N HIS A 263 -10.38 -3.51 -25.33
CA HIS A 263 -9.88 -2.41 -24.52
C HIS A 263 -10.88 -2.29 -23.38
N HIS A 264 -10.53 -2.83 -22.20
CA HIS A 264 -11.27 -2.61 -20.97
C HIS A 264 -11.31 -1.09 -20.80
N SER A 265 -12.44 -0.48 -21.18
CA SER A 265 -12.72 0.91 -20.86
C SER A 265 -12.60 0.99 -19.36
N PRO A 266 -11.68 1.82 -18.80
CA PRO A 266 -11.32 1.72 -17.39
C PRO A 266 -12.57 1.97 -16.55
N VAL A 267 -13.13 0.89 -16.02
CA VAL A 267 -14.24 0.94 -15.08
C VAL A 267 -13.65 1.61 -13.85
N GLU A 268 -14.05 2.86 -13.59
CA GLU A 268 -13.40 3.75 -12.62
C GLU A 268 -13.03 2.98 -11.35
N GLU A 269 -11.72 2.85 -11.10
CA GLU A 269 -11.23 1.97 -10.05
C GLU A 269 -11.73 2.46 -8.69
N LYS A 270 -12.76 1.77 -8.20
CA LYS A 270 -13.42 2.09 -6.95
C LYS A 270 -12.41 1.98 -5.84
N TRP A 271 -11.97 3.11 -5.31
CA TRP A 271 -10.93 3.21 -4.26
C TRP A 271 -11.15 2.31 -3.04
N TYR A 272 -12.40 1.88 -2.81
CA TYR A 272 -12.79 0.98 -1.73
C TYR A 272 -12.74 -0.52 -2.08
N CYS A 273 -12.36 -0.90 -3.31
CA CYS A 273 -12.47 -2.26 -3.85
C CYS A 273 -11.35 -2.61 -4.85
N SER A 274 -10.50 -3.60 -4.56
CA SER A 274 -9.67 -4.22 -5.60
C SER A 274 -10.48 -5.24 -6.40
N HIS A 275 -10.32 -5.23 -7.73
CA HIS A 275 -10.70 -6.33 -8.61
C HIS A 275 -9.42 -6.99 -9.10
N CYS A 276 -9.23 -8.28 -8.84
CA CYS A 276 -7.94 -8.93 -9.04
C CYS A 276 -7.92 -9.67 -10.38
N TYR A 277 -7.57 -8.93 -11.43
CA TYR A 277 -7.56 -9.38 -12.83
C TYR A 277 -6.50 -10.44 -13.15
N SER A 278 -6.67 -11.13 -14.27
CA SER A 278 -5.78 -12.20 -14.71
C SER A 278 -4.43 -11.73 -15.28
N ASP A 279 -4.36 -10.50 -15.76
CA ASP A 279 -3.34 -9.95 -16.66
C ASP A 279 -2.53 -8.78 -16.07
N VAL A 280 -2.59 -8.59 -14.75
CA VAL A 280 -1.79 -7.57 -14.04
C VAL A 280 -0.29 -7.78 -14.27
N ASN A 281 0.38 -6.76 -14.83
CA ASN A 281 1.81 -6.77 -15.08
C ASN A 281 2.60 -6.94 -13.77
N PRO A 282 3.52 -7.91 -13.67
CA PRO A 282 4.33 -8.10 -12.47
C PRO A 282 5.50 -7.10 -12.39
N ILE A 283 5.79 -6.64 -11.18
CA ILE A 283 7.07 -5.99 -10.85
C ILE A 283 8.14 -7.10 -10.74
N SER A 284 9.40 -6.84 -11.12
CA SER A 284 10.43 -7.88 -11.06
C SER A 284 10.82 -8.21 -9.60
N GLU A 285 11.24 -9.46 -9.36
CA GLU A 285 11.67 -9.89 -8.02
C GLU A 285 12.94 -9.14 -7.55
N GLY A 286 13.74 -8.58 -8.48
CA GLY A 286 14.88 -7.72 -8.18
C GLY A 286 14.45 -6.36 -7.64
N ASP A 287 13.56 -5.64 -8.34
CA ASP A 287 13.09 -4.32 -7.91
C ASP A 287 12.37 -4.39 -6.56
N ILE A 288 11.59 -5.46 -6.35
CA ILE A 288 10.90 -5.76 -5.09
C ILE A 288 11.89 -5.97 -3.93
N ASP A 289 13.01 -6.65 -4.18
CA ASP A 289 14.02 -6.94 -3.15
C ASP A 289 14.93 -5.74 -2.86
N GLU A 290 15.29 -4.94 -3.87
CA GLU A 290 16.00 -3.66 -3.71
C GLU A 290 15.16 -2.66 -2.90
N TRP A 291 13.90 -2.43 -3.32
CA TRP A 291 12.95 -1.58 -2.60
C TRP A 291 12.78 -2.03 -1.14
N TYR A 292 12.57 -3.34 -0.91
CA TYR A 292 12.41 -3.86 0.45
C TYR A 292 13.67 -3.67 1.30
N ALA A 293 14.86 -3.85 0.72
CA ALA A 293 16.13 -3.67 1.42
C ALA A 293 16.37 -2.21 1.83
N GLY A 294 15.98 -1.24 0.99
CA GLY A 294 16.10 0.19 1.27
C GLY A 294 15.04 0.75 2.22
N ILE A 295 13.76 0.33 2.07
CA ILE A 295 12.62 0.95 2.76
C ILE A 295 12.15 0.16 3.98
N CYS A 296 11.77 -1.11 3.79
CA CYS A 296 11.08 -1.89 4.82
C CYS A 296 12.04 -2.56 5.82
N LYS A 297 13.15 -3.11 5.32
CA LYS A 297 14.09 -3.89 6.14
C LYS A 297 14.68 -3.09 7.33
N PRO A 298 15.08 -1.81 7.20
CA PRO A 298 15.64 -1.05 8.32
C PRO A 298 14.64 -0.80 9.47
N LEU A 299 13.33 -0.85 9.22
CA LEU A 299 12.30 -0.68 10.26
C LEU A 299 12.36 -1.78 11.34
N GLY A 300 12.96 -2.93 11.01
CA GLY A 300 13.24 -4.01 11.96
C GLY A 300 14.15 -3.58 13.12
N ASP A 301 15.01 -2.59 12.92
CA ASP A 301 16.00 -2.15 13.93
C ASP A 301 15.57 -0.90 14.71
N LEU A 302 14.42 -0.30 14.36
CA LEU A 302 13.90 0.93 14.99
C LEU A 302 13.04 0.65 16.24
N PRO A 303 12.87 1.62 17.17
CA PRO A 303 12.00 1.45 18.33
C PRO A 303 10.52 1.27 17.98
N ASP A 304 9.75 0.65 18.87
CA ASP A 304 8.32 0.39 18.66
C ASP A 304 7.50 1.65 18.41
N SER A 305 7.89 2.81 18.97
CA SER A 305 7.23 4.10 18.69
C SER A 305 7.39 4.59 17.25
N VAL A 306 8.33 4.05 16.48
CA VAL A 306 8.54 4.33 15.05
C VAL A 306 7.91 3.24 14.17
N ARG A 307 7.90 1.99 14.64
CA ARG A 307 7.18 0.86 14.00
C ARG A 307 5.65 1.03 14.07
N SER A 308 5.15 1.25 15.28
CA SER A 308 3.76 1.60 15.60
C SER A 308 3.47 3.09 15.48
N ALA A 309 4.33 3.83 14.77
CA ALA A 309 3.86 5.01 14.09
C ALA A 309 2.76 4.58 13.12
N THR A 310 1.52 4.74 13.60
CA THR A 310 0.46 5.33 12.79
C THR A 310 1.14 6.36 11.92
N VAL A 311 0.99 6.20 10.60
CA VAL A 311 1.41 7.26 9.69
C VAL A 311 0.79 8.52 10.26
N GLN A 312 1.61 9.47 10.71
CA GLN A 312 1.15 10.84 10.85
C GLN A 312 0.97 11.29 9.40
N ILE A 313 -0.18 10.90 8.84
CA ILE A 313 -0.77 11.48 7.63
C ILE A 313 -1.05 12.90 8.10
N TYR A 314 -0.03 13.77 7.98
CA TYR A 314 0.10 15.04 8.68
C TYR A 314 -1.27 15.72 8.69
N ASN A 315 -1.98 15.66 9.83
CA ASN A 315 -3.45 15.74 9.83
C ASN A 315 -3.88 17.01 9.11
N PRO A 316 -4.29 16.93 7.83
CA PRO A 316 -3.94 17.98 6.88
C PRO A 316 -4.82 19.17 7.19
N ILE A 317 -4.22 20.27 7.64
CA ILE A 317 -4.99 21.36 8.24
C ILE A 317 -5.91 21.95 7.16
N LEU A 318 -7.21 21.63 7.30
CA LEU A 318 -8.22 21.84 6.27
C LEU A 318 -8.63 23.31 6.25
N VAL A 319 -7.93 24.10 5.45
CA VAL A 319 -8.32 25.48 5.13
C VAL A 319 -9.40 25.44 4.03
N PRO A 320 -10.56 26.12 4.20
CA PRO A 320 -11.55 26.24 3.13
C PRO A 320 -10.97 26.99 1.91
N ALA A 321 -11.22 26.50 0.69
CA ALA A 321 -10.67 27.07 -0.54
C ALA A 321 -10.85 28.60 -0.66
N ALA A 322 -12.04 29.10 -0.33
CA ALA A 322 -12.37 30.54 -0.33
C ALA A 322 -11.49 31.41 0.60
N LYS A 323 -10.73 30.82 1.53
CA LYS A 323 -9.70 31.52 2.33
C LYS A 323 -8.34 31.57 1.65
N ILE A 324 -8.03 30.62 0.77
CA ILE A 324 -6.83 30.60 -0.09
C ILE A 324 -7.06 31.44 -1.35
N ASP A 325 -8.25 31.42 -1.94
CA ASP A 325 -8.60 32.14 -3.17
C ASP A 325 -8.43 33.67 -3.09
N ALA A 326 -8.42 34.22 -1.87
CA ALA A 326 -8.11 35.62 -1.58
C ALA A 326 -6.63 35.99 -1.78
N PHE A 327 -5.73 35.00 -1.90
CA PHE A 327 -4.29 35.16 -2.04
C PHE A 327 -3.83 34.52 -3.36
N LEU A 328 -3.50 35.35 -4.34
CA LEU A 328 -3.22 34.93 -5.72
C LEU A 328 -1.95 34.09 -5.82
N SER A 329 -0.89 34.42 -5.05
CA SER A 329 0.34 33.59 -5.05
C SER A 329 0.10 32.20 -4.45
N MET A 330 -0.70 32.13 -3.38
CA MET A 330 -1.03 30.86 -2.71
C MET A 330 -1.86 29.97 -3.62
N ARG A 331 -2.89 30.52 -4.28
CA ARG A 331 -3.67 29.77 -5.29
C ARG A 331 -2.79 29.25 -6.42
N LYS A 332 -1.92 30.11 -6.98
CA LYS A 332 -0.92 29.71 -7.99
C LYS A 332 0.02 28.59 -7.51
N ALA A 333 0.32 28.51 -6.21
CA ALA A 333 1.12 27.43 -5.66
C ALA A 333 0.37 26.08 -5.66
N PHE A 334 -0.92 26.06 -5.31
CA PHE A 334 -1.78 24.87 -5.48
C PHE A 334 -1.95 24.50 -6.96
N ASP A 335 -2.19 25.48 -7.84
CA ASP A 335 -2.29 25.28 -9.31
C ASP A 335 -1.01 24.63 -9.88
N LYS A 336 0.16 25.15 -9.47
CA LYS A 336 1.49 24.65 -9.86
C LYS A 336 1.76 23.24 -9.30
N ALA A 337 1.35 22.97 -8.06
CA ALA A 337 1.46 21.65 -7.44
C ALA A 337 0.49 20.62 -8.04
N ARG A 338 -0.53 21.06 -8.79
CA ARG A 338 -1.63 20.22 -9.33
C ARG A 338 -2.28 19.34 -8.26
N SER A 339 -2.34 19.85 -7.04
CA SER A 339 -2.70 19.11 -5.84
C SER A 339 -3.61 19.97 -4.96
N ARG A 340 -4.48 19.32 -4.22
CA ARG A 340 -5.29 19.93 -3.14
C ARG A 340 -4.53 20.04 -1.81
N PHE A 341 -3.27 19.63 -1.80
CA PHE A 341 -2.33 19.72 -0.69
C PHE A 341 -1.13 20.55 -1.12
N LEU A 342 -0.61 21.38 -0.21
CA LEU A 342 0.60 22.16 -0.42
C LEU A 342 1.53 21.90 0.77
N GLU A 343 2.72 21.38 0.49
CA GLU A 343 3.71 21.04 1.51
C GLU A 343 4.37 22.32 2.04
N ILE A 344 4.29 22.54 3.36
CA ILE A 344 4.92 23.69 4.02
C ILE A 344 6.40 23.38 4.23
N SER A 345 7.28 24.32 3.85
CA SER A 345 8.72 24.16 4.00
C SER A 345 9.11 23.83 5.44
N ASN A 346 9.97 22.83 5.62
CA ASN A 346 10.52 22.41 6.92
C ASN A 346 11.34 23.49 7.66
N LYS A 347 11.58 24.64 7.04
CA LYS A 347 12.17 25.83 7.67
C LYS A 347 11.15 26.68 8.44
N VAL A 348 9.85 26.43 8.28
CA VAL A 348 8.77 27.14 8.96
C VAL A 348 8.52 26.52 10.34
N LEU A 349 8.66 27.33 11.38
CA LEU A 349 8.36 26.90 12.76
C LEU A 349 6.84 26.73 12.98
N PRO A 350 6.40 25.82 13.87
CA PRO A 350 4.99 25.58 14.14
C PRO A 350 4.21 26.84 14.53
N GLU A 351 4.82 27.73 15.31
CA GLU A 351 4.18 28.97 15.78
C GLU A 351 3.96 29.95 14.62
N THR A 352 4.92 30.02 13.69
CA THR A 352 4.81 30.79 12.44
C THR A 352 3.68 30.25 11.57
N PHE A 353 3.54 28.92 11.47
CA PHE A 353 2.46 28.29 10.71
C PHE A 353 1.09 28.53 11.36
N MET A 354 0.98 28.49 12.69
CA MET A 354 -0.25 28.83 13.41
C MET A 354 -0.64 30.32 13.23
N ALA A 355 0.33 31.24 13.22
CA ALA A 355 0.08 32.65 12.90
C ALA A 355 -0.39 32.83 11.44
N PHE A 356 0.19 32.09 10.49
CA PHE A 356 -0.29 32.07 9.09
C PHE A 356 -1.72 31.54 8.97
N LEU A 357 -2.09 30.48 9.70
CA LEU A 357 -3.47 29.98 9.74
C LEU A 357 -4.43 31.00 10.35
N GLN A 358 -4.01 31.74 11.39
CA GLN A 358 -4.78 32.85 11.95
C GLN A 358 -5.05 33.95 10.90
N LEU A 359 -4.04 34.29 10.09
CA LEU A 359 -4.17 35.25 8.98
C LEU A 359 -5.23 34.79 7.95
N LEU A 360 -5.16 33.54 7.49
CA LEU A 360 -6.13 32.98 6.54
C LEU A 360 -7.57 32.99 7.11
N HIS A 361 -7.73 32.66 8.39
CA HIS A 361 -9.05 32.58 9.02
C HIS A 361 -9.64 33.94 9.40
N THR A 362 -8.82 34.90 9.86
CA THR A 362 -9.30 36.17 10.47
C THR A 362 -8.91 37.45 9.73
N GLY A 363 -7.98 37.38 8.77
CA GLY A 363 -7.42 38.56 8.09
C GLY A 363 -6.26 39.24 8.85
N ILE A 364 -5.94 38.77 10.06
CA ILE A 364 -4.83 39.26 10.90
C ILE A 364 -4.12 38.09 11.59
N TYR A 365 -2.90 38.31 12.08
CA TYR A 365 -2.18 37.34 12.91
C TYR A 365 -1.62 37.97 14.19
N GLY A 366 -1.51 37.16 15.24
CA GLY A 366 -0.97 37.55 16.54
C GLY A 366 0.57 37.57 16.58
N PRO A 367 1.19 38.27 17.54
CA PRO A 367 0.55 39.17 18.50
C PRO A 367 -0.06 40.40 17.81
N ASP A 368 -1.09 40.99 18.42
CA ASP A 368 -1.71 42.23 17.96
C ASP A 368 -0.70 43.38 18.06
N PRO A 369 -0.25 43.97 16.93
CA PRO A 369 0.79 45.00 16.95
C PRO A 369 0.29 46.37 17.40
N SER A 370 -0.99 46.54 17.75
CA SER A 370 -1.56 47.82 18.20
C SER A 370 -0.77 48.54 19.30
N PRO A 371 -0.19 47.88 20.34
CA PRO A 371 0.64 48.55 21.34
C PRO A 371 1.96 49.12 20.80
N VAL A 372 2.43 48.63 19.65
CA VAL A 372 3.71 49.03 19.02
C VAL A 372 3.52 49.76 17.68
N ILE A 373 2.30 50.13 17.30
CA ILE A 373 1.99 50.91 16.09
C ILE A 373 1.51 52.32 16.45
N VAL A 374 1.94 53.33 15.68
CA VAL A 374 1.44 54.72 15.77
C VAL A 374 1.03 55.20 14.38
N ALA A 375 -0.16 55.79 14.28
CA ALA A 375 -0.71 56.29 13.02
C ALA A 375 0.21 57.33 12.35
N GLY A 376 0.28 57.30 11.01
CA GLY A 376 1.09 58.21 10.20
C GLY A 376 2.60 57.90 10.16
N ARG A 377 3.14 57.14 11.12
CA ARG A 377 4.55 56.75 11.11
C ARG A 377 4.82 55.61 10.13
N LYS A 378 5.94 55.68 9.41
CA LYS A 378 6.42 54.63 8.50
C LYS A 378 7.92 54.33 8.68
N GLY A 379 8.32 53.14 8.26
CA GLY A 379 9.69 52.62 8.37
C GLY A 379 9.92 51.78 9.63
N PRO A 380 11.13 51.23 9.82
CA PRO A 380 11.43 50.31 10.91
C PRO A 380 11.27 50.94 12.31
N PRO A 381 11.02 50.15 13.36
CA PRO A 381 10.90 50.65 14.74
C PRO A 381 12.22 51.19 15.29
N VAL A 382 12.13 51.99 16.35
CA VAL A 382 13.28 52.38 17.18
C VAL A 382 13.53 51.32 18.26
N ILE A 383 14.78 50.91 18.44
CA ILE A 383 15.16 49.95 19.48
C ILE A 383 15.08 50.64 20.85
N LYS A 384 14.38 50.01 21.81
CA LYS A 384 14.25 50.47 23.20
C LYS A 384 14.75 49.40 24.18
N PRO A 385 15.07 49.76 25.44
CA PRO A 385 15.57 48.80 26.43
C PRO A 385 14.64 47.59 26.59
N PRO A 386 15.17 46.36 26.75
CA PRO A 386 14.35 45.15 26.82
C PRO A 386 13.30 45.21 27.93
N GLN A 387 12.05 44.89 27.58
CA GLN A 387 10.93 44.85 28.52
C GLN A 387 10.59 43.39 28.84
N PRO A 388 10.67 42.96 30.12
CA PRO A 388 10.23 41.63 30.52
C PRO A 388 8.78 41.36 30.11
N ASN A 389 8.53 40.14 29.63
CA ASN A 389 7.21 39.66 29.19
C ASN A 389 6.58 40.44 28.01
N SER A 390 7.32 41.28 27.29
CA SER A 390 6.85 41.82 26.00
C SER A 390 6.65 40.68 25.00
N PRO A 391 5.52 40.62 24.27
CA PRO A 391 5.39 39.78 23.09
C PRO A 391 6.46 40.10 22.03
N ALA A 392 6.84 39.09 21.25
CA ALA A 392 7.84 39.19 20.19
C ALA A 392 7.20 39.63 18.86
N TYR A 393 6.76 40.90 18.80
CA TYR A 393 6.01 41.43 17.65
C TYR A 393 6.84 41.39 16.36
N LEU A 394 8.07 41.88 16.42
CA LEU A 394 8.93 42.05 15.25
C LEU A 394 9.53 40.73 14.78
N LEU A 395 9.94 39.85 15.70
CA LEU A 395 10.38 38.50 15.38
C LEU A 395 9.28 37.68 14.72
N THR A 396 8.02 37.84 15.14
CA THR A 396 6.88 37.16 14.51
C THR A 396 6.64 37.68 13.09
N ASP A 397 6.64 39.00 12.89
CA ASP A 397 6.51 39.58 11.55
C ASP A 397 7.67 39.13 10.61
N ILE A 398 8.93 39.14 11.09
CA ILE A 398 10.09 38.63 10.34
C ILE A 398 9.91 37.16 9.94
N ARG A 399 9.43 36.31 10.85
CA ARG A 399 9.21 34.89 10.58
C ARG A 399 8.10 34.66 9.55
N ILE A 400 7.02 35.44 9.59
CA ILE A 400 5.95 35.40 8.58
C ILE A 400 6.49 35.87 7.21
N PHE A 401 7.31 36.92 7.17
CA PHE A 401 7.98 37.35 5.94
C PHE A 401 8.88 36.25 5.36
N GLN A 402 9.70 35.60 6.20
CA GLN A 402 10.57 34.50 5.78
C GLN A 402 9.79 33.27 5.32
N MET A 403 8.64 32.97 5.93
CA MET A 403 7.70 31.97 5.40
C MET A 403 7.18 32.38 4.01
N GLY A 404 6.88 33.67 3.81
CA GLY A 404 6.53 34.22 2.50
C GLY A 404 7.60 33.94 1.44
N CYS A 405 8.87 34.24 1.73
CA CYS A 405 9.99 33.94 0.84
C CYS A 405 10.19 32.42 0.61
N ALA A 406 10.08 31.60 1.66
CA ALA A 406 10.29 30.15 1.56
C ALA A 406 9.18 29.42 0.77
N MET A 407 7.95 29.94 0.80
CA MET A 407 6.78 29.38 0.12
C MET A 407 6.51 30.03 -1.25
N GLY A 408 7.12 31.17 -1.56
CA GLY A 408 6.78 31.99 -2.73
C GLY A 408 5.44 32.73 -2.59
N PHE A 409 5.09 33.15 -1.37
CA PHE A 409 3.82 33.83 -1.09
C PHE A 409 4.00 35.36 -1.02
N ASP A 410 3.78 36.04 -2.15
CA ASP A 410 4.00 37.49 -2.31
C ASP A 410 3.12 38.34 -1.38
N GLU A 411 1.84 37.98 -1.19
CA GLU A 411 0.96 38.69 -0.25
C GLU A 411 1.44 38.52 1.19
N LEU A 412 2.01 37.37 1.55
CA LEU A 412 2.51 37.10 2.90
C LEU A 412 3.76 37.93 3.19
N LYS A 413 4.68 38.06 2.21
CA LYS A 413 5.78 39.04 2.25
C LYS A 413 5.24 40.46 2.47
N ALA A 414 4.26 40.88 1.66
CA ALA A 414 3.74 42.25 1.67
C ALA A 414 3.08 42.61 3.00
N ILE A 415 2.22 41.73 3.54
CA ILE A 415 1.52 41.94 4.82
C ILE A 415 2.50 42.04 5.99
N ALA A 416 3.48 41.13 6.06
CA ALA A 416 4.49 41.16 7.11
C ALA A 416 5.37 42.41 7.03
N LEU A 417 5.85 42.76 5.83
CA LEU A 417 6.70 43.93 5.62
C LEU A 417 5.98 45.25 5.90
N ASP A 418 4.67 45.35 5.62
CA ASP A 418 3.86 46.50 5.99
C ASP A 418 3.70 46.61 7.52
N ARG A 419 3.43 45.50 8.23
CA ARG A 419 3.44 45.48 9.71
C ARG A 419 4.79 45.93 10.28
N MET A 420 5.91 45.37 9.78
CA MET A 420 7.29 45.79 10.15
C MET A 420 7.60 47.26 9.81
N LYS A 421 6.89 47.87 8.85
CA LYS A 421 7.02 49.28 8.46
C LYS A 421 6.05 50.21 9.23
N ARG A 422 5.17 49.68 10.07
CA ARG A 422 4.24 50.44 10.95
C ARG A 422 4.66 50.44 12.42
N GLN A 423 5.48 49.47 12.85
CA GLN A 423 5.99 49.43 14.23
C GLN A 423 6.83 50.69 14.54
N TYR A 424 6.56 51.38 15.65
CA TYR A 424 7.28 52.59 16.05
C TYR A 424 8.42 52.33 17.05
N ILE A 425 8.31 51.28 17.84
CA ILE A 425 9.31 50.80 18.81
C ILE A 425 9.40 49.26 18.78
N THR A 426 10.54 48.73 19.22
CA THR A 426 10.67 47.32 19.60
C THR A 426 11.52 47.22 20.87
N HIS A 427 11.21 46.22 21.70
CA HIS A 427 11.95 45.86 22.92
C HIS A 427 12.67 44.51 22.76
N GLU A 428 12.68 43.96 21.55
CA GLU A 428 13.32 42.68 21.22
C GLU A 428 14.82 42.87 20.93
N ASP A 429 15.64 41.87 21.27
CA ASP A 429 17.09 41.94 21.06
C ASP A 429 17.43 42.05 19.56
N PRO A 430 18.06 43.15 19.10
CA PRO A 430 18.42 43.32 17.69
C PRO A 430 19.40 42.24 17.20
N VAL A 431 20.24 41.67 18.05
CA VAL A 431 21.16 40.59 17.65
C VAL A 431 20.39 39.32 17.33
N THR A 432 19.37 38.97 18.11
CA THR A 432 18.45 37.86 17.85
C THR A 432 17.62 38.09 16.59
N LEU A 433 17.12 39.31 16.36
CA LEU A 433 16.41 39.66 15.13
C LEU A 433 17.30 39.51 13.89
N LEU A 434 18.53 40.03 13.93
CA LEU A 434 19.50 39.90 12.83
C LEU A 434 19.90 38.44 12.60
N LYS A 435 20.14 37.66 13.67
CA LYS A 435 20.39 36.21 13.58
C LYS A 435 19.24 35.47 12.90
N GLN A 436 17.98 35.81 13.18
CA GLN A 436 16.83 35.24 12.48
C GLN A 436 16.85 35.63 10.99
N ILE A 437 17.06 36.91 10.66
CA ILE A 437 17.00 37.42 9.27
C ILE A 437 18.08 36.79 8.38
N TYR A 438 19.33 36.73 8.84
CA TYR A 438 20.47 36.18 8.09
C TYR A 438 20.64 34.66 8.25
N ASN A 439 19.67 33.96 8.87
CA ASN A 439 19.72 32.51 9.03
C ASN A 439 19.57 31.80 7.67
N GLY A 440 20.67 31.26 7.15
CA GLY A 440 20.72 30.54 5.88
C GLY A 440 21.21 31.35 4.68
N GLY A 441 21.70 32.60 4.87
CA GLY A 441 22.40 33.35 3.84
C GLY A 441 21.94 34.79 3.69
N GLU A 442 22.05 35.30 2.46
CA GLU A 442 21.66 36.66 2.09
C GLU A 442 20.12 36.81 2.09
N PRO A 443 19.55 37.79 2.81
CA PRO A 443 18.11 37.98 2.89
C PRO A 443 17.52 38.59 1.60
N ASP A 444 16.22 38.38 1.43
CA ASP A 444 15.39 38.96 0.38
C ASP A 444 15.62 40.50 0.25
N PRO A 445 15.68 41.07 -0.97
CA PRO A 445 16.01 42.48 -1.18
C PRO A 445 15.15 43.46 -0.39
N ASP A 446 13.84 43.20 -0.24
CA ASP A 446 12.93 44.06 0.51
C ASP A 446 13.25 44.08 2.01
N LEU A 447 13.61 42.90 2.55
CA LEU A 447 14.00 42.72 3.95
C LEU A 447 15.40 43.29 4.20
N LYS A 448 16.32 43.14 3.25
CA LYS A 448 17.65 43.76 3.30
C LYS A 448 17.56 45.29 3.33
N GLU A 449 16.72 45.89 2.48
CA GLU A 449 16.49 47.34 2.45
C GLU A 449 15.87 47.85 3.78
N TRP A 450 14.95 47.06 4.36
CA TRP A 450 14.39 47.34 5.67
C TRP A 450 15.44 47.22 6.80
N VAL A 451 16.30 46.20 6.77
CA VAL A 451 17.37 46.00 7.77
C VAL A 451 18.38 47.15 7.76
N LEU A 452 18.83 47.60 6.58
CA LEU A 452 19.74 48.74 6.47
C LEU A 452 19.14 50.00 7.12
N LYS A 453 17.83 50.21 6.95
CA LYS A 453 17.10 51.32 7.59
C LYS A 453 16.87 51.11 9.10
N PHE A 454 16.81 49.86 9.57
CA PHE A 454 16.66 49.51 11.00
C PHE A 454 17.97 49.73 11.75
N LEU A 455 19.10 49.27 11.20
CA LEU A 455 20.44 49.42 11.78
C LEU A 455 20.88 50.89 11.92
N VAL A 456 20.46 51.76 11.00
CA VAL A 456 20.75 53.22 11.04
C VAL A 456 19.79 53.96 12.00
N ARG A 457 18.75 53.31 12.52
CA ARG A 457 17.73 53.96 13.36
C ARG A 457 18.12 54.00 14.84
N MET A 458 18.85 55.06 15.19
CA MET A 458 19.30 55.36 16.56
C MET A 458 18.14 55.36 17.60
N PRO A 459 18.42 54.98 18.87
CA PRO A 459 17.47 54.99 19.99
C PRO A 459 16.78 56.32 20.29
#